data_AF-A0A383E2U0-F1
#
_entry.id   AF-A0A383E2U0-F1
#
_cell.length_a   1.000
_cell.length_b   1.000
_cell.length_c   1.000
_cell.angle_alpha   90.00
_cell.angle_beta   90.00
_cell.angle_gamma   90.00
#
_symmetry.space_group_name_H-M   'P 1'
#
loop_
_entity.id
_entity.type
_entity.pdbx_description
1 polymer ?
#
loop_
_entity_poly.entity_id
_entity_poly.type
_entity_poly.pdbx_seq_one_letter_code
_entity_poly.pdbx_strand_id
1 'polypeptide(L)' 'MISLKTFHLFFIGASILLTGYYGLFELITPTSPGTASYILSGFSFLISIGLMVYGGKVMKKFRNI' A
#
# COMPACT_ATOMS: atom_id res chain seq x y z
N MET A 1 18.82 -17.03 -6.60
CA MET A 1 18.66 -15.58 -6.87
C MET A 1 17.19 -15.32 -7.12
N ILE A 2 16.54 -14.54 -6.27
CA ILE A 2 15.15 -14.13 -6.52
C ILE A 2 15.14 -13.26 -7.78
N SER A 3 14.20 -13.51 -8.70
CA SER A 3 14.10 -12.67 -9.89
C SER A 3 13.72 -11.24 -9.50
N LEU A 4 14.25 -10.25 -10.22
CA LEU A 4 13.91 -8.85 -9.99
C LEU A 4 12.38 -8.61 -10.06
N LYS A 5 11.66 -9.38 -10.91
CA LYS A 5 10.20 -9.36 -11.02
C LYS A 5 9.53 -9.76 -9.70
N THR A 6 10.01 -10.84 -9.07
CA THR A 6 9.48 -11.37 -7.81
C THR A 6 9.78 -10.44 -6.64
N PHE A 7 11.00 -9.87 -6.59
CA PHE A 7 11.39 -8.89 -5.58
C PHE A 7 10.50 -7.62 -5.63
N HIS A 8 10.26 -7.10 -6.83
CA HIS A 8 9.44 -5.89 -7.02
C HIS A 8 7.99 -6.11 -6.57
N LEU A 9 7.41 -7.27 -6.90
CA LEU A 9 6.06 -7.63 -6.46
C LEU A 9 5.95 -7.81 -4.95
N PHE A 10 6.97 -8.41 -4.33
CA PHE A 10 7.05 -8.53 -2.88
C PHE A 10 7.02 -7.15 -2.21
N PHE A 11 7.80 -6.19 -2.72
CA PHE A 11 7.82 -4.83 -2.20
C PHE A 11 6.46 -4.13 -2.35
N ILE A 12 5.79 -4.28 -3.50
CA ILE A 12 4.44 -3.71 -3.68
C ILE A 12 3.47 -4.31 -2.66
N GLY A 13 3.48 -5.64 -2.48
CA GLY A 13 2.64 -6.30 -1.49
C GLY A 13 2.91 -5.83 -0.07
N ALA A 14 4.18 -5.75 0.32
CA ALA A 14 4.59 -5.24 1.62
C ALA A 14 4.16 -3.78 1.84
N SER A 15 4.30 -2.92 0.82
CA SER A 15 3.84 -1.53 0.89
C SER A 15 2.31 -1.42 1.03
N ILE A 16 1.54 -2.25 0.33
CA ILE A 16 0.07 -2.29 0.48
C ILE A 16 -0.32 -2.67 1.91
N LEU A 17 0.31 -3.71 2.47
CA LEU A 17 0.06 -4.14 3.84
C LEU A 17 0.42 -3.06 4.85
N LEU A 18 1.58 -2.42 4.68
CA LEU A 18 2.09 -1.42 5.62
C LEU A 18 1.25 -0.14 5.60
N THR A 19 0.88 0.34 4.41
CA THR A 19 -0.01 1.50 4.27
C THR A 19 -1.45 1.20 4.70
N GLY A 20 -2.00 0.05 4.31
CA GLY A 20 -3.33 -0.36 4.76
C GLY A 20 -3.42 -0.51 6.29
N TYR A 21 -2.40 -1.12 6.91
CA TYR A 21 -2.32 -1.24 8.36
C TYR A 21 -2.18 0.12 9.04
N TYR A 22 -1.33 1.01 8.53
CA TYR A 22 -1.19 2.36 9.08
C TYR A 22 -2.50 3.15 9.01
N GLY A 23 -3.23 3.05 7.89
CA GLY A 23 -4.55 3.66 7.75
C GLY A 23 -5.56 3.16 8.80
N LEU A 24 -5.58 1.85 9.07
CA LEU A 24 -6.43 1.27 10.13
C LEU A 24 -5.96 1.67 11.53
N PHE A 25 -4.64 1.68 11.76
CA PHE A 25 -4.05 2.06 13.03
C PHE A 25 -4.41 3.50 13.43
N GLU A 26 -4.33 4.45 12.50
CA GLU A 26 -4.73 5.86 12.76
C GLU A 26 -6.23 6.02 13.06
N LEU A 27 -7.09 5.10 12.64
CA LEU A 27 -8.52 5.12 12.98
C LEU A 27 -8.81 4.54 14.36
N ILE A 28 -8.10 3.49 14.75
CA ILE A 28 -8.34 2.76 16.01
C ILE A 28 -7.59 3.43 17.17
N THR A 29 -6.35 3.87 16.91
CA THR A 29 -5.44 4.45 17.89
C THR A 29 -4.85 5.73 17.30
N PRO A 30 -5.63 6.82 17.26
CA PRO A 30 -5.18 8.08 16.67
C PRO A 30 -3.93 8.58 17.40
N THR A 31 -2.83 8.71 16.67
CA THR A 31 -1.58 9.25 17.23
C THR A 31 -1.63 10.77 17.32
N SER A 32 -2.49 11.41 16.53
CA SER A 32 -2.74 12.85 16.56
C SER A 32 -4.20 13.15 16.93
N PRO A 33 -4.45 14.21 17.72
CA PRO A 33 -5.81 14.58 18.07
C PRO A 33 -6.63 15.02 16.84
N GLY A 34 -7.84 14.46 16.71
CA GLY A 34 -8.88 15.00 15.84
C GLY A 34 -8.70 14.72 14.34
N THR A 35 -8.92 15.75 13.52
CA THR A 35 -9.05 15.67 12.04
C THR A 35 -7.77 15.22 11.34
N ALA A 36 -6.60 15.42 11.93
CA ALA A 36 -5.31 15.04 11.34
C ALA A 36 -5.19 13.52 11.13
N SER A 37 -5.57 12.70 12.12
CA SER A 37 -5.52 11.23 11.99
C SER A 37 -6.50 10.71 10.94
N TYR A 38 -7.68 11.32 10.78
CA TYR A 38 -8.62 10.97 9.71
C TYR A 38 -8.07 11.29 8.32
N ILE A 39 -7.42 12.44 8.17
CA ILE A 39 -6.78 12.83 6.89
C ILE A 39 -5.63 11.88 6.58
N LEU A 40 -4.75 11.61 7.55
CA LEU A 40 -3.62 10.68 7.40
C LEU A 40 -4.09 9.26 7.06
N SER A 41 -5.15 8.78 7.71
CA SER A 41 -5.77 7.51 7.42
C SER A 41 -6.33 7.46 5.99
N GLY A 42 -7.09 8.49 5.59
CA GLY A 42 -7.63 8.62 4.23
C GLY A 42 -6.54 8.62 3.15
N PHE A 43 -5.46 9.38 3.35
CA PHE A 43 -4.30 9.36 2.45
C PHE A 43 -3.64 7.99 2.40
N SER A 44 -3.51 7.30 3.54
CA SER A 44 -2.90 5.97 3.57
C SER A 44 -3.72 4.95 2.78
N PHE A 45 -5.06 4.99 2.90
CA PHE A 45 -5.93 4.15 2.09
C PHE A 45 -5.88 4.49 0.59
N LEU A 46 -5.82 5.77 0.23
CA LEU A 46 -5.65 6.18 -1.17
C LEU A 46 -4.34 5.65 -1.76
N ILE A 47 -3.24 5.72 -1.00
CA ILE A 47 -1.94 5.17 -1.41
C ILE A 47 -2.03 3.64 -1.54
N SER A 48 -2.68 2.95 -0.60
CA SER A 48 -2.88 1.50 -0.64
C SER A 48 -3.67 1.06 -1.88
N ILE A 49 -4.77 1.76 -2.22
CA ILE A 49 -5.55 1.52 -3.44
C ILE A 49 -4.71 1.80 -4.69
N GLY A 50 -3.96 2.90 -4.71
CA GLY A 50 -3.05 3.24 -5.80
C GLY A 50 -2.00 2.16 -6.05
N LEU A 51 -1.42 1.61 -4.97
CA LEU A 51 -0.48 0.50 -5.02
C LEU A 51 -1.13 -0.80 -5.50
N MET A 52 -2.39 -1.09 -5.13
CA MET A 52 -3.12 -2.25 -5.67
C MET A 52 -3.30 -2.15 -7.19
N VAL A 53 -3.71 -0.98 -7.69
CA VAL A 53 -3.87 -0.74 -9.13
C VAL A 53 -2.52 -0.84 -9.86
N TYR A 54 -1.48 -0.25 -9.29
CA TYR A 54 -0.12 -0.34 -9.83
C TYR A 54 0.39 -1.79 -9.85
N GLY A 55 0.22 -2.52 -8.76
CA GLY A 55 0.57 -3.94 -8.65
C GLY A 55 -0.12 -4.80 -9.71
N GLY A 56 -1.42 -4.57 -9.95
CA GLY A 56 -2.16 -5.23 -11.03
C GLY A 56 -1.58 -4.96 -12.42
N LYS A 57 -1.19 -3.71 -12.70
CA LYS A 57 -0.52 -3.35 -13.97
C LYS A 57 0.86 -4.00 -14.12
N VAL A 58 1.64 -4.04 -13.04
CA VAL A 58 2.97 -4.68 -13.01
C VAL A 58 2.87 -6.18 -13.22
N MET A 59 1.93 -6.86 -12.55
CA MET A 59 1.64 -8.28 -12.76
C MET A 59 1.31 -8.58 -14.23
N LYS A 60 0.43 -7.76 -14.83
CA LYS A 60 0.06 -7.91 -16.24
C LYS A 60 1.26 -7.69 -17.16
N LYS A 61 2.09 -6.68 -16.88
CA LYS A 61 3.34 -6.42 -17.62
C LYS A 61 4.31 -7.60 -17.53
N PHE A 62 4.50 -8.19 -16.35
CA PHE A 62 5.41 -9.31 -16.16
C PHE A 62 4.93 -10.62 -16.78
N ARG A 63 3.61 -10.79 -16.97
CA ARG A 63 3.01 -11.95 -17.63
C ARG A 63 3.03 -11.84 -19.16
N ASN A 64 2.97 -10.62 -19.70
CA ASN A 64 2.99 -10.36 -21.14
C ASN A 64 4.41 -10.17 -21.71
N ILE A 65 5.46 -10.25 -20.89
CA ILE A 65 6.89 -10.20 -21.26
C ILE A 65 7.56 -11.51 -20.88
#